data_AF-A0AAD9V848-F1
#
_entry.id   AF-A0AAD9V848-F1
#
_cell.length_a   1.000
_cell.length_b   1.000
_cell.length_c   1.000
_cell.angle_alpha   90.00
_cell.angle_beta   90.00
_cell.angle_gamma   90.00
#
_symmetry.space_group_name_H-M   'P 1'
#
loop_
_entity.id
_entity.type
_entity.pdbx_description
1 polymer ?
#
loop_
_entity_poly.entity_id
_entity_poly.type
_entity_poly.pdbx_seq_one_letter_code
_entity_poly.pdbx_strand_id
1 'polypeptide(L)' 'MKTNTFAFGPQGCRKCECNSYGSANMQCSESGQCSCLANVTGLQCTQCPLGFYGLPANPCQGSKEFFDI' A
#
# COMPACT_ATOMS: atom_id res chain seq x y z
N MET A 1 19.62 -3.41 10.44
CA MET A 1 18.22 -3.86 10.24
C MET A 1 18.01 -3.99 8.74
N LYS A 2 17.58 -5.13 8.20
CA LYS A 2 17.26 -5.25 6.76
C LYS A 2 15.92 -4.53 6.52
N THR A 3 16.01 -3.28 6.06
CA THR A 3 14.85 -2.44 5.73
C THR A 3 14.14 -2.97 4.48
N ASN A 4 12.80 -2.86 4.45
CA ASN A 4 11.91 -3.27 3.36
C ASN A 4 11.79 -4.80 3.14
N THR A 5 11.86 -5.59 4.22
CA THR A 5 11.70 -7.06 4.16
C THR A 5 10.92 -7.63 5.36
N PHE A 6 10.24 -8.76 5.16
CA PHE A 6 9.46 -9.52 6.16
C PHE A 6 9.68 -11.04 6.01
N ALA A 7 9.05 -11.83 6.89
CA ALA A 7 9.10 -13.30 6.87
C ALA A 7 10.53 -13.88 6.90
N PHE A 8 11.29 -13.57 7.96
CA PHE A 8 12.64 -14.11 8.16
C PHE A 8 12.57 -15.59 8.53
N GLY A 9 13.11 -16.45 7.66
CA GLY A 9 13.16 -17.89 7.89
C GLY A 9 14.32 -18.57 7.17
N PRO A 10 14.39 -19.92 7.22
CA PRO A 10 15.46 -20.68 6.57
C PRO A 10 15.49 -20.52 5.05
N GLN A 11 14.37 -20.10 4.43
CA GLN A 11 14.28 -19.78 3.01
C GLN A 11 14.66 -18.32 2.68
N GLY A 12 15.12 -17.55 3.68
CA GLY A 12 15.45 -16.14 3.55
C GLY A 12 14.33 -15.21 4.02
N CYS A 13 14.28 -14.01 3.44
CA CYS A 13 13.26 -13.00 3.73
C CYS A 13 12.60 -12.54 2.43
N ARG A 14 11.37 -12.04 2.54
CA ARG A 14 10.57 -11.52 1.42
C ARG A 14 10.60 -10.01 1.42
N LYS A 15 10.65 -9.36 0.25
CA LYS A 15 10.54 -7.90 0.14
C LYS A 15 9.10 -7.45 0.38
N CYS A 16 8.90 -6.30 1.02
CA CYS A 16 7.56 -5.77 1.28
C CYS A 16 6.89 -5.21 0.03
N GLU A 17 7.66 -4.55 -0.86
CA GLU A 17 7.17 -3.98 -2.12
C GLU A 17 6.05 -2.95 -1.94
N CYS A 18 6.05 -2.21 -0.83
CA CYS A 18 5.11 -1.12 -0.59
C CYS A 18 5.23 -0.02 -1.66
N ASN A 19 4.11 0.54 -2.11
CA ASN A 19 4.09 1.62 -3.09
C ASN A 19 4.45 2.98 -2.45
N SER A 20 5.41 3.72 -3.01
CA SER A 20 5.83 5.04 -2.47
C SER A 20 4.74 6.09 -2.41
N TYR A 21 3.75 6.02 -3.30
CA TYR A 21 2.64 6.97 -3.38
C TYR A 21 1.40 6.49 -2.63
N GLY A 22 1.38 5.21 -2.28
CA GLY A 22 0.27 4.56 -1.60
C GLY A 22 0.54 4.23 -0.13
N SER A 23 1.80 4.24 0.30
CA SER A 23 2.22 3.81 1.63
C SER A 23 2.90 4.93 2.41
N ALA A 24 2.68 4.96 3.72
CA ALA A 24 3.34 5.89 4.63
C ALA A 24 4.85 5.60 4.77
N ASN A 25 5.27 4.36 4.55
CA ASN A 25 6.66 3.95 4.53
C ASN A 25 6.85 2.66 3.70
N MET A 26 8.11 2.28 3.48
CA MET A 26 8.47 1.11 2.67
C MET A 26 8.55 -0.22 3.46
N GLN A 27 8.36 -0.17 4.77
CA GLN A 27 8.42 -1.34 5.64
C GLN A 27 7.01 -1.86 5.89
N CYS A 28 6.81 -3.15 5.67
CA CYS A 28 5.57 -3.84 5.98
C CYS A 28 5.63 -4.51 7.36
N SER A 29 4.46 -4.90 7.87
CA SER A 29 4.30 -5.74 9.05
C SER A 29 4.91 -7.13 8.85
N GLU A 30 4.96 -7.93 9.91
CA GLU A 30 5.41 -9.32 9.85
C GLU A 30 4.55 -10.19 8.91
N SER A 31 3.29 -9.81 8.69
CA SER A 31 2.39 -10.47 7.75
C SER A 31 2.57 -10.01 6.29
N GLY A 32 3.43 -9.01 6.04
CA GLY A 32 3.65 -8.46 4.71
C GLY A 32 2.74 -7.27 4.35
N GLN A 33 1.89 -6.80 5.27
CA GLN A 33 0.97 -5.69 5.00
C GLN A 33 1.67 -4.34 5.14
N CYS A 34 1.57 -3.50 4.12
CA CYS A 34 2.06 -2.13 4.13
C CYS A 34 1.08 -1.18 4.84
N SER A 35 1.61 -0.14 5.48
CA SER A 35 0.80 0.94 6.06
C SER A 35 0.32 1.88 4.95
N CYS A 36 -0.92 1.69 4.47
CA CYS A 36 -1.46 2.49 3.38
C CYS A 36 -1.87 3.89 3.82
N LEU A 37 -1.71 4.85 2.91
CA LEU A 37 -2.22 6.20 3.03
C LEU A 37 -3.74 6.22 2.91
N ALA A 38 -4.36 7.34 3.30
CA ALA A 38 -5.80 7.51 3.20
C ALA A 38 -6.28 7.25 1.75
N ASN A 39 -7.40 6.55 1.62
CA ASN A 39 -8.00 6.18 0.33
C ASN A 39 -7.09 5.32 -0.56
N VAL A 40 -6.21 4.51 0.04
CA VAL A 40 -5.41 3.49 -0.65
C VAL A 40 -5.62 2.14 0.05
N THR A 41 -5.61 1.06 -0.73
CA THR A 41 -5.85 -0.30 -0.24
C THR A 41 -4.94 -1.32 -0.94
N GLY A 42 -5.02 -2.58 -0.49
CA GLY A 42 -4.21 -3.70 -0.94
C GLY A 42 -2.99 -3.96 -0.04
N LEU A 43 -2.37 -5.14 -0.23
CA LEU A 43 -1.23 -5.58 0.58
C LEU A 43 -0.03 -4.63 0.45
N GLN A 44 0.20 -4.16 -0.78
CA GLN A 44 1.30 -3.28 -1.18
C GLN A 44 0.86 -1.81 -1.36
N CYS A 45 -0.38 -1.48 -1.00
CA CYS A 45 -0.98 -0.15 -1.20
C CYS A 45 -0.94 0.33 -2.66
N THR A 46 -1.25 -0.56 -3.60
CA THR A 46 -1.20 -0.32 -5.04
C THR A 46 -2.58 -0.10 -5.66
N GLN A 47 -3.63 -0.05 -4.84
CA GLN A 47 -5.01 0.01 -5.30
C GLN A 47 -5.76 1.17 -4.67
N CYS A 48 -6.59 1.86 -5.45
CA CYS A 48 -7.57 2.80 -4.91
C CYS A 48 -8.87 2.04 -4.57
N PRO A 49 -9.58 2.42 -3.49
CA PRO A 49 -10.91 1.89 -3.19
C PRO A 49 -11.92 2.32 -4.27
N LEU A 50 -13.08 1.67 -4.29
CA LEU A 50 -14.15 2.00 -5.23
C LEU A 50 -14.53 3.49 -5.17
N GLY A 51 -14.65 4.11 -6.35
CA GLY A 51 -14.93 5.53 -6.51
C GLY A 51 -13.69 6.45 -6.48
N PHE A 52 -12.49 5.88 -6.30
CA PHE A 52 -11.22 6.61 -6.33
C PHE A 52 -10.37 6.10 -7.49
N TYR A 53 -9.50 6.96 -8.03
CA TYR A 53 -8.61 6.66 -9.14
C TYR A 53 -7.20 7.22 -8.85
N GLY A 54 -6.15 6.62 -9.42
CA GLY A 54 -4.76 7.02 -9.16
C GLY A 54 -3.82 5.83 -8.92
N LEU A 55 -2.58 6.13 -8.48
CA LEU A 55 -1.37 5.27 -8.43
C LEU A 55 -0.94 4.81 -9.85
N PRO A 56 0.35 4.66 -10.27
CA PRO A 56 1.61 4.36 -9.57
C PRO A 56 2.71 5.45 -9.74
N ALA A 57 2.32 6.71 -9.96
CA ALA A 57 3.20 7.86 -9.68
C ALA A 57 2.47 9.03 -8.97
N ASN A 58 1.21 8.82 -8.57
CA ASN A 58 0.34 9.82 -7.94
C ASN A 58 -0.56 9.15 -6.89
N PRO A 59 -0.92 9.82 -5.78
CA PRO A 59 -1.84 9.29 -4.78
C PRO A 59 -3.26 9.10 -5.34
N CYS A 60 -4.10 8.32 -4.65
CA CYS A 60 -5.51 8.18 -5.01
C CYS A 60 -6.27 9.50 -4.86
N GLN A 61 -7.08 9.83 -5.87
CA GLN A 61 -7.84 11.06 -6.01
C GLN A 61 -9.32 10.74 -6.29
N GLY A 62 -10.19 11.70 -5.98
CA GLY A 62 -11.65 11.55 -5.92
C GLY A 62 -12.13 11.47 -4.47
N SER A 63 -13.41 11.74 -4.22
CA SER A 63 -14.07 11.59 -2.93
C SER A 63 -15.41 10.91 -3.16
N LYS A 64 -15.88 10.20 -2.14
CA LYS A 64 -16.83 9.09 -2.15
C LYS A 64 -18.29 9.43 -2.55
N GLU A 65 -18.54 10.48 -3.33
CA GLU A 65 -19.87 11.07 -3.48
C GLU A 65 -20.12 11.53 -4.92
N PHE A 66 -20.16 10.59 -5.87
CA PHE A 66 -20.75 10.87 -7.20
C PHE A 66 -22.22 10.40 -7.29
N PHE A 67 -22.86 10.00 -6.18
CA PHE A 67 -24.26 9.58 -6.20
C PHE A 67 -25.04 9.88 -4.90
N ASP A 68 -24.78 11.02 -4.27
CA ASP A 68 -25.81 11.68 -3.45
C ASP A 68 -26.38 12.85 -4.27
N ILE A 69 -27.01 12.51 -5.41
CA ILE A 69 -27.93 13.38 -6.17
C ILE A 69 -29.35 12.88 -5.93
#